data_AF-A0AAV8PXT5-F1
#
_entry.id   AF-A0AAV8PXT5-F1
#
_cell.length_a   1.000
_cell.length_b   1.000
_cell.length_c   1.000
_cell.angle_alpha   90.00
_cell.angle_beta   90.00
_cell.angle_gamma   90.00
#
_symmetry.space_group_name_H-M   'P 1'
#
loop_
_entity.id
_entity.type
_entity.pdbx_description
1 polymer ?
#
loop_
_entity_poly.entity_id
_entity_poly.type
_entity_poly.pdbx_seq_one_letter_code
_entity_poly.pdbx_strand_id
1 'polypeptide(L)'
;MITSKHPHIKGVNYDLPHVISGAQPVPGVEHISGDMFEAVPSGDAVFLKSVLHDWSDEDCVKILKNCWKALTENGKVIVWNA
;
A
#
# COMPACT_ATOMS: atom_id res chain seq x y z
N MET A 1 2.21 8.88 -12.45
CA MET A 1 2.58 7.88 -11.43
C MET A 1 3.77 8.37 -10.62
N ILE A 2 3.86 8.02 -9.33
CA ILE A 2 4.99 8.40 -8.46
C ILE A 2 6.32 7.91 -9.07
N THR A 3 6.36 6.66 -9.52
CA THR A 3 7.53 6.02 -10.16
C THR A 3 8.00 6.75 -11.42
N SER A 4 7.10 7.37 -12.19
CA SER A 4 7.49 8.17 -13.37
C SER A 4 8.22 9.46 -13.00
N LYS A 5 7.87 10.09 -11.87
CA LYS A 5 8.55 11.29 -11.37
C LYS A 5 9.81 10.96 -10.56
N HIS A 6 9.86 9.76 -9.97
CA HIS A 6 10.95 9.28 -9.13
C HIS A 6 11.39 7.88 -9.59
N PRO A 7 12.14 7.75 -10.70
CA PRO A 7 12.46 6.45 -11.31
C PRO A 7 13.32 5.52 -10.45
N HIS A 8 13.94 6.04 -9.39
CA HIS A 8 14.71 5.25 -8.42
C HIS A 8 13.84 4.49 -7.42
N ILE A 9 12.55 4.84 -7.30
CA ILE A 9 11.60 4.15 -6.43
C ILE A 9 11.15 2.85 -7.12
N LYS A 10 11.23 1.74 -6.39
CA LYS A 10 10.56 0.48 -6.75
C LYS A 10 9.14 0.51 -6.22
N GLY A 11 8.15 0.64 -7.10
CA GLY A 11 6.75 0.72 -6.73
C GLY A 11 6.12 -0.66 -6.52
N VAL A 12 5.25 -0.79 -5.53
CA VAL A 12 4.34 -1.93 -5.37
C VAL A 12 2.91 -1.39 -5.40
N ASN A 13 2.08 -1.93 -6.28
CA ASN A 13 0.63 -1.77 -6.22
C ASN A 13 0.03 -2.99 -5.53
N TYR A 14 -0.58 -2.77 -4.37
CA TYR A 14 -1.14 -3.83 -3.53
C TYR A 14 -2.65 -3.64 -3.36
N ASP A 15 -3.41 -4.66 -3.73
CA ASP A 15 -4.87 -4.67 -3.64
C ASP A 15 -5.40 -6.11 -3.59
N LEU A 16 -6.72 -6.28 -3.50
CA LEU A 16 -7.38 -7.58 -3.52
C LEU A 16 -7.08 -8.35 -4.82
N PRO A 17 -7.05 -9.69 -4.81
CA PRO A 17 -6.72 -10.50 -6.00
C PRO A 17 -7.54 -10.18 -7.25
N HIS A 18 -8.84 -9.91 -7.08
CA HIS A 18 -9.72 -9.61 -8.20
C HIS A 18 -9.52 -8.19 -8.78
N VAL A 19 -8.92 -7.26 -8.01
CA VAL A 19 -8.55 -5.93 -8.49
C VAL A 19 -7.22 -6.01 -9.24
N ILE A 20 -6.23 -6.68 -8.63
CA ILE A 20 -4.91 -6.86 -9.24
C ILE A 20 -4.98 -7.65 -10.56
N SER A 21 -5.86 -8.64 -10.69
CA SER A 21 -6.01 -9.40 -11.94
C SER A 21 -6.44 -8.55 -13.14
N GLY A 22 -7.11 -7.42 -12.90
CA GLY A 22 -7.50 -6.44 -13.94
C GLY A 22 -6.50 -5.31 -14.15
N ALA A 23 -5.45 -5.22 -13.33
CA ALA A 23 -4.49 -4.13 -13.40
C ALA A 23 -3.61 -4.21 -14.65
N GLN A 24 -3.46 -3.08 -15.34
CA GLN A 24 -2.55 -2.97 -16.48
C GLN A 24 -1.09 -2.85 -16.00
N PRO A 25 -0.11 -3.43 -16.71
CA PRO A 25 1.30 -3.27 -16.37
C PRO A 25 1.74 -1.80 -16.36
N VAL A 26 2.46 -1.40 -15.31
CA VAL A 26 3.02 -0.05 -15.19
C VAL A 26 4.55 -0.14 -15.01
N PRO A 27 5.35 0.56 -15.83
CA PRO A 27 6.80 0.56 -15.67
C PRO A 27 7.26 0.98 -14.26
N GLY A 28 8.13 0.17 -13.66
CA GLY A 28 8.65 0.39 -12.31
C GLY A 28 7.68 0.04 -11.17
N VAL A 29 6.57 -0.64 -11.48
CA VAL A 29 5.57 -1.09 -10.49
C VAL A 29 5.41 -2.60 -10.57
N GLU A 30 5.51 -3.27 -9.42
CA GLU A 30 5.13 -4.65 -9.23
C GLU A 30 3.70 -4.72 -8.70
N HIS A 31 2.89 -5.64 -9.24
CA HIS A 31 1.53 -5.87 -8.79
C HIS A 31 1.49 -7.08 -7.86
N ILE A 32 1.07 -6.87 -6.61
CA ILE A 32 0.96 -7.92 -5.59
C ILE A 32 -0.47 -7.96 -5.08
N SER A 33 -1.09 -9.14 -5.10
CA SER A 33 -2.42 -9.31 -4.53
C SER A 33 -2.38 -9.78 -3.08
N GLY A 34 -3.34 -9.34 -2.27
CA GLY A 34 -3.57 -9.90 -0.94
C GLY A 34 -4.65 -9.18 -0.16
N ASP A 35 -4.68 -9.36 1.15
CA ASP A 35 -5.58 -8.68 2.09
C ASP A 35 -4.79 -7.87 3.12
N MET A 36 -4.97 -6.55 3.13
CA MET A 36 -4.32 -5.63 4.06
C MET A 36 -4.70 -5.86 5.53
N PHE A 37 -5.84 -6.51 5.79
CA PHE A 37 -6.24 -6.93 7.13
C PHE A 37 -5.40 -8.11 7.65
N GLU A 38 -4.77 -8.88 6.77
CA GLU A 38 -3.91 -10.00 7.15
C GLU A 38 -2.43 -9.59 7.13
N ALA A 39 -1.95 -9.01 6.03
CA ALA A 39 -0.57 -8.53 5.91
C ALA A 39 -0.42 -7.44 4.85
N VAL A 40 0.63 -6.64 4.94
CA VAL A 40 1.03 -5.66 3.92
C VAL A 40 2.46 -6.03 3.44
N PRO A 41 2.77 -5.95 2.13
CA PRO A 41 4.13 -6.19 1.65
C PRO A 41 5.15 -5.24 2.30
N SER A 42 6.34 -5.76 2.60
CA SER A 42 7.38 -4.97 3.25
C SER A 42 7.89 -3.82 2.37
N GLY A 43 8.22 -2.68 2.98
CA GLY A 43 8.78 -1.54 2.27
C GLY A 43 9.24 -0.39 3.16
N ASP A 44 9.91 0.59 2.56
CA ASP A 44 10.37 1.80 3.26
C ASP A 44 9.24 2.81 3.52
N ALA A 45 8.17 2.74 2.74
CA ALA A 45 6.98 3.55 2.94
C ALA A 45 5.72 2.81 2.47
N VAL A 46 4.61 3.01 3.20
CA VAL A 46 3.27 2.56 2.80
C VAL A 46 2.43 3.80 2.49
N PHE A 47 1.79 3.82 1.32
CA PHE A 47 0.94 4.92 0.88
C PHE A 47 -0.53 4.50 0.86
N LEU A 48 -1.33 5.07 1.75
CA LEU A 48 -2.76 4.80 1.87
C LEU A 48 -3.54 6.01 1.32
N LYS A 49 -4.01 5.91 0.08
CA LYS A 49 -4.81 6.96 -0.57
C LYS A 49 -6.28 6.58 -0.60
N SER A 50 -7.13 7.38 0.06
CA SER A 50 -8.58 7.14 0.12
C SER A 50 -8.90 5.73 0.64
N VAL A 51 -8.23 5.30 1.71
CA VAL A 51 -8.43 3.96 2.30
C VAL A 51 -9.09 4.11 3.67
N LEU A 52 -8.46 4.82 4.59
CA LEU A 52 -8.88 4.82 6.00
C LEU A 52 -10.26 5.45 6.23
N HIS A 53 -10.75 6.29 5.32
CA HIS A 53 -12.09 6.89 5.48
C HIS A 53 -13.25 5.91 5.23
N ASP A 54 -12.99 4.73 4.66
CA ASP A 54 -14.02 3.72 4.37
C ASP A 54 -14.25 2.76 5.55
N TRP A 55 -13.43 2.86 6.61
CA TRP A 55 -13.35 1.85 7.66
C TRP A 55 -13.64 2.44 9.04
N SER A 56 -14.06 1.56 9.95
CA SER A 56 -14.19 1.89 11.38
C SER A 56 -12.83 2.22 12.01
N ASP A 57 -12.83 2.83 13.19
CA ASP A 57 -11.59 3.10 13.93
C ASP A 57 -10.86 1.80 14.29
N GLU A 58 -11.60 0.75 14.67
CA GLU A 58 -11.04 -0.58 14.97
C GLU A 58 -10.34 -1.20 13.77
N ASP A 59 -10.96 -1.11 12.60
CA ASP A 59 -10.42 -1.60 11.34
C ASP A 59 -9.20 -0.77 10.90
N CYS A 60 -9.27 0.56 11.04
CA CYS A 60 -8.15 1.46 10.79
C CYS A 60 -6.93 1.09 11.66
N VAL A 61 -7.14 0.82 12.95
CA VAL A 61 -6.06 0.38 13.84
C VAL A 61 -5.48 -0.96 13.39
N LYS A 62 -6.30 -1.91 12.92
CA LYS A 62 -5.83 -3.19 12.38
C LYS A 62 -4.98 -2.99 11.13
N ILE A 63 -5.44 -2.18 10.17
CA ILE A 63 -4.71 -1.84 8.94
C ILE A 63 -3.37 -1.16 9.27
N LEU A 64 -3.38 -0.14 10.13
CA LEU A 64 -2.18 0.61 10.49
C LEU A 64 -1.16 -0.25 11.24
N LYS A 65 -1.59 -1.20 12.08
CA LYS A 65 -0.69 -2.18 12.72
C LYS A 65 0.00 -3.09 11.71
N ASN A 66 -0.71 -3.54 10.68
CA ASN A 66 -0.10 -4.34 9.62
C ASN A 66 0.87 -3.53 8.77
N CYS A 67 0.55 -2.26 8.49
CA CYS A 67 1.49 -1.34 7.86
C CYS A 67 2.75 -1.18 8.72
N TRP A 68 2.62 -0.97 10.03
CA TRP A 68 3.75 -0.83 10.94
C TRP A 68 4.67 -2.08 10.93
N LYS A 69 4.10 -3.29 10.92
CA LYS A 69 4.88 -4.54 10.81
C LYS A 69 5.61 -4.69 9.48
N ALA A 70 5.09 -4.08 8.41
CA ALA A 70 5.68 -4.15 7.07
C ALA A 70 6.83 -3.14 6.87
N LEU A 71 6.92 -2.12 7.73
CA LEU A 71 7.91 -1.05 7.60
C LEU A 71 9.28 -1.45 8.14
N THR A 72 10.33 -0.92 7.52
CA THR A 72 11.68 -0.90 8.09
C THR A 72 11.75 0.06 9.30
N GLU A 73 12.84 0.03 10.07
CA GLU A 73 13.00 0.83 11.31
C GLU A 73 12.74 2.34 11.11
N ASN A 74 13.10 2.90 9.96
CA ASN A 74 12.88 4.31 9.61
C ASN A 74 11.73 4.51 8.62
N GLY A 75 10.86 3.50 8.49
CA GLY A 75 9.77 3.52 7.55
C GLY A 75 8.64 4.46 7.96
N LYS A 76 7.78 4.82 7.00
CA LYS A 76 6.66 5.74 7.22
C LYS A 76 5.37 5.28 6.55
N VAL A 77 4.25 5.52 7.22
CA VAL A 77 2.93 5.48 6.59
C VAL A 77 2.58 6.90 6.15
N ILE A 78 2.20 7.06 4.88
CA ILE A 78 1.74 8.32 4.30
C ILE A 78 0.26 8.15 3.97
N VAL A 79 -0.58 8.95 4.61
CA VAL A 79 -2.04 8.91 4.42
C VAL A 79 -2.47 10.11 3.58
N TRP A 80 -3.27 9.85 2.55
CA TRP A 80 -3.97 10.87 1.80
C TRP A 80 -5.46 10.54 1.75
N ASN A 81 -6.24 11.22 2.59
CA ASN A 81 -7.70 11.24 2.49
C ASN A 81 -8.08 12.59 1.84
N ALA A 82 -8.77 12.52 0.70
CA ALA A 82 -9.34 13.66 0.01
C ALA A 82 -10.86 13.64 0.19
#